data_AF-A0A1G5TSN5-F1
#
_entry.id   AF-A0A1G5TSN5-F1
#
_cell.length_a   1.000
_cell.length_b   1.000
_cell.length_c   1.000
_cell.angle_alpha   90.00
_cell.angle_beta   90.00
_cell.angle_gamma   90.00
#
_symmetry.space_group_name_H-M   'P 1'
#
loop_
_entity.id
_entity.type
_entity.pdbx_description
1 polymer ?
#
loop_
_entity_poly.entity_id
_entity_poly.type
_entity_poly.pdbx_seq_one_letter_code
_entity_poly.pdbx_strand_id
1 'polypeptide(L)'
;MQEKMDCMTSAELRAVMAELRPPDVCDLVERDHEVLAARQARDSLSEQLRQARMDVIKAERQMGSWRSAHPLRAKLHDFGLMSSRFLAERNEIKSAAEIEVLKLVPRVHDITEYVSNIENEVEARILLEQAPVRERMAELERLERRKAMRELTERWQTRELGNTHSVFKPGMKAYD
;
A
#
# COMPACT_ATOMS: atom_id res chain seq x y z
N MET A 1 6.09 32.27 -16.03
CA MET A 1 6.89 31.12 -15.54
C MET A 1 7.66 30.46 -16.69
N GLN A 2 7.01 30.16 -17.84
CA GLN A 2 7.67 29.64 -19.07
C GLN A 2 8.98 30.36 -19.43
N GLU A 3 8.96 31.70 -19.50
CA GLU A 3 10.12 32.52 -19.89
C GLU A 3 11.33 32.33 -18.96
N LYS A 4 11.09 32.12 -17.66
CA LYS A 4 12.17 31.80 -16.71
C LYS A 4 12.75 30.41 -16.93
N MET A 5 11.92 29.45 -17.34
CA MET A 5 12.34 28.06 -17.56
C MET A 5 13.16 27.91 -18.85
N ASP A 6 12.96 28.80 -19.82
CA ASP A 6 13.75 28.83 -21.05
C ASP A 6 15.19 29.30 -20.83
N CYS A 7 15.43 30.16 -19.82
CA CYS A 7 16.78 30.59 -19.42
C CYS A 7 17.52 29.61 -18.51
N MET A 8 16.84 28.64 -17.88
CA MET A 8 17.46 27.67 -16.96
C MET A 8 18.35 26.65 -17.66
N THR A 9 19.40 26.19 -16.98
CA THR A 9 20.18 25.00 -17.36
C THR A 9 19.39 23.70 -17.11
N SER A 10 19.84 22.58 -17.68
CA SER A 10 19.24 21.28 -17.44
C SER A 10 19.25 20.89 -15.94
N ALA A 11 20.31 21.25 -15.22
CA ALA A 11 20.44 20.98 -13.79
C ALA A 11 19.45 21.79 -12.94
N GLU A 12 19.30 23.09 -13.25
CA GLU A 12 18.31 23.95 -12.57
C GLU A 12 16.88 23.49 -12.84
N LEU A 13 16.58 23.09 -14.08
CA LEU A 13 15.27 22.56 -14.43
C LEU A 13 14.97 21.26 -13.67
N ARG A 14 15.97 20.37 -13.50
CA ARG A 14 15.84 19.15 -12.71
C ARG A 14 15.56 19.43 -11.22
N ALA A 15 16.17 20.46 -10.65
CA ALA A 15 15.90 20.87 -9.28
C ALA A 15 14.44 21.34 -9.10
N VAL A 16 13.96 22.19 -10.01
CA VAL A 16 12.56 22.66 -10.01
C VAL A 16 11.58 21.49 -10.17
N MET A 17 11.89 20.53 -11.05
CA MET A 17 11.06 19.33 -11.22
C MET A 17 11.01 18.45 -9.97
N ALA A 18 12.09 18.40 -9.19
CA ALA A 18 12.09 17.65 -7.93
C ALA A 18 11.11 18.26 -6.90
N GLU A 19 11.01 19.59 -6.86
CA GLU A 19 10.08 20.31 -5.99
C GLU A 19 8.61 20.19 -6.44
N LEU A 20 8.36 20.14 -7.75
CA LEU A 20 7.02 20.05 -8.33
C LEU A 20 6.48 18.62 -8.42
N ARG A 21 7.26 17.62 -8.01
CA ARG A 21 6.89 16.21 -8.17
C ARG A 21 5.63 15.93 -7.34
N PRO A 22 4.54 15.41 -7.96
CA PRO A 22 3.36 15.04 -7.20
C PRO A 22 3.70 13.93 -6.21
N PRO A 23 3.05 13.90 -5.02
CA PRO A 23 3.18 12.78 -4.10
C PRO A 23 2.78 11.46 -4.77
N ASP A 24 3.34 10.36 -4.26
CA ASP A 24 3.00 9.04 -4.75
C ASP A 24 1.52 8.71 -4.46
N VAL A 25 0.87 8.05 -5.42
CA VAL A 25 -0.57 7.78 -5.36
C VAL A 25 -0.89 6.78 -4.26
N CYS A 26 -0.10 5.71 -4.13
CA CYS A 26 -0.30 4.70 -3.09
C CYS A 26 -0.21 5.34 -1.70
N ASP A 27 0.79 6.18 -1.51
CA ASP A 27 1.00 6.96 -0.29
C ASP A 27 -0.17 7.88 0.09
N LEU A 28 -0.88 8.40 -0.91
CA LEU A 28 -2.06 9.24 -0.71
C LEU A 28 -3.30 8.40 -0.42
N VAL A 29 -3.50 7.28 -1.13
CA VAL A 29 -4.58 6.31 -0.90
C VAL A 29 -4.49 5.74 0.52
N GLU A 30 -3.29 5.39 0.98
CA GLU A 30 -3.07 4.85 2.33
C GLU A 30 -3.45 5.82 3.45
N ARG A 31 -3.34 7.12 3.19
CA ARG A 31 -3.66 8.20 4.16
C ARG A 31 -5.08 8.73 4.01
N ASP A 32 -5.81 8.28 2.99
CA ASP A 32 -7.17 8.74 2.73
C ASP A 32 -8.11 8.28 3.86
N HIS A 33 -8.89 9.23 4.38
CA HIS A 33 -9.79 9.01 5.49
C HIS A 33 -10.92 7.99 5.19
N GLU A 34 -11.42 7.91 3.96
CA GLU A 34 -12.46 6.96 3.56
C GLU A 34 -11.89 5.53 3.55
N VAL A 35 -10.69 5.38 2.99
CA VAL A 35 -9.94 4.11 2.98
C VAL A 35 -9.63 3.66 4.41
N LEU A 36 -9.12 4.55 5.25
CA LEU A 36 -8.80 4.25 6.64
C LEU A 36 -10.04 3.84 7.44
N ALA A 37 -11.16 4.54 7.29
CA ALA A 37 -12.42 4.19 7.96
C ALA A 37 -12.97 2.84 7.49
N ALA A 38 -12.94 2.55 6.19
CA ALA A 38 -13.38 1.28 5.64
C ALA A 38 -12.51 0.11 6.12
N ARG A 39 -11.18 0.28 6.13
CA ARG A 39 -10.23 -0.72 6.67
C ARG A 39 -10.48 -0.96 8.15
N GLN A 40 -10.68 0.09 8.95
CA GLN A 40 -11.01 -0.05 10.36
C GLN A 40 -12.30 -0.83 10.59
N ALA A 41 -13.34 -0.59 9.78
CA ALA A 41 -14.59 -1.34 9.85
C ALA A 41 -14.40 -2.84 9.52
N ARG A 42 -13.63 -3.14 8.46
CA ARG A 42 -13.25 -4.51 8.10
C ARG A 42 -12.48 -5.20 9.24
N ASP A 43 -11.51 -4.52 9.83
CA ASP A 43 -10.67 -5.09 10.88
C ASP A 43 -11.50 -5.38 12.14
N SER A 44 -12.43 -4.49 12.50
CA SER A 44 -13.39 -4.71 13.59
C SER A 44 -14.29 -5.93 13.35
N LEU A 45 -14.84 -6.10 12.15
CA LEU A 45 -15.66 -7.26 11.81
C LEU A 45 -14.84 -8.56 11.77
N SER A 46 -13.61 -8.49 11.27
CA SER A 46 -12.69 -9.63 11.22
C SER A 46 -12.30 -10.09 12.62
N GLU A 47 -12.08 -9.14 13.53
CA GLU A 47 -11.79 -9.44 14.93
C GLU A 47 -13.00 -10.08 15.64
N GLN A 48 -14.21 -9.58 15.40
CA GLN A 48 -15.43 -10.22 15.90
C GLN A 48 -15.57 -11.66 15.39
N LEU A 49 -15.31 -11.90 14.10
CA LEU A 49 -15.35 -13.23 13.52
C LEU A 49 -14.28 -14.16 14.15
N ARG A 50 -13.07 -13.64 14.36
CA ARG A 50 -11.98 -14.37 15.02
C ARG A 50 -12.38 -14.76 16.45
N GLN A 51 -12.95 -13.83 17.21
CA GLN A 51 -13.39 -14.07 18.58
C GLN A 51 -14.51 -15.13 18.63
N ALA A 52 -15.53 -15.02 17.77
CA ALA A 52 -16.60 -16.01 17.69
C ALA A 52 -16.07 -17.42 17.37
N ARG A 53 -15.11 -17.54 16.43
CA ARG A 53 -14.44 -18.82 16.13
C ARG A 53 -13.66 -19.35 17.33
N MET A 54 -12.96 -18.48 18.07
CA MET A 54 -12.24 -18.88 19.28
C MET A 54 -13.21 -19.39 20.36
N ASP A 55 -14.38 -18.79 20.51
CA ASP A 55 -15.39 -19.21 21.47
C ASP A 55 -15.96 -20.60 21.14
N VAL A 56 -16.20 -20.91 19.86
CA VAL A 56 -16.55 -22.26 19.40
C VAL A 56 -15.47 -23.27 19.80
N ILE A 57 -14.21 -23.02 19.42
CA ILE A 57 -13.08 -23.92 19.71
C ILE A 57 -12.90 -24.11 21.22
N LYS A 58 -13.04 -23.04 21.99
CA LYS A 58 -12.92 -23.07 23.46
C LYS A 58 -14.02 -23.92 24.08
N ALA A 59 -15.27 -23.75 23.66
CA ALA A 59 -16.40 -24.54 24.15
C ALA A 59 -16.21 -26.03 23.80
N GLU A 60 -15.80 -26.34 22.57
CA GLU A 60 -15.49 -27.72 22.16
C GLU A 60 -14.38 -28.36 23.00
N ARG A 61 -13.28 -27.63 23.21
CA ARG A 61 -12.16 -28.09 24.04
C ARG A 61 -12.62 -28.35 25.49
N GLN A 62 -13.42 -27.47 26.06
CA GLN A 62 -13.95 -27.62 27.42
C GLN A 62 -14.86 -28.84 27.54
N MET A 63 -15.76 -29.03 26.57
CA MET A 63 -16.62 -30.22 26.51
C MET A 63 -15.79 -31.50 26.36
N GLY A 64 -14.79 -31.51 25.47
CA GLY A 64 -13.89 -32.64 25.28
C GLY A 64 -13.12 -32.99 26.55
N SER A 65 -12.51 -31.98 27.20
CA SER A 65 -11.79 -32.17 28.46
C SER A 65 -12.70 -32.71 29.57
N TRP A 66 -13.93 -32.22 29.67
CA TRP A 66 -14.88 -32.70 30.66
C TRP A 66 -15.29 -34.15 30.40
N ARG A 67 -15.52 -34.51 29.13
CA ARG A 67 -15.85 -35.89 28.73
C ARG A 67 -14.72 -36.85 29.06
N SER A 68 -13.47 -36.46 28.79
CA SER A 68 -12.29 -37.27 29.14
C SER A 68 -12.14 -37.46 30.65
N ALA A 69 -12.45 -36.45 31.45
CA ALA A 69 -12.41 -36.54 32.91
C ALA A 69 -13.58 -37.34 33.51
N HIS A 70 -14.72 -37.42 32.82
CA HIS A 70 -15.95 -38.03 33.33
C HIS A 70 -16.60 -39.00 32.33
N PRO A 71 -15.92 -40.07 31.89
CA PRO A 71 -16.36 -40.91 30.78
C PRO A 71 -17.71 -41.61 31.03
N LEU A 72 -17.98 -42.08 32.27
CA LEU A 72 -19.27 -42.69 32.61
C LEU A 72 -20.41 -41.66 32.58
N ARG A 73 -20.19 -40.45 33.10
CA ARG A 73 -21.20 -39.38 33.09
C ARG A 73 -21.47 -38.87 31.68
N ALA A 74 -20.44 -38.78 30.85
CA ALA A 74 -20.59 -38.46 29.43
C ALA A 74 -21.47 -39.50 28.71
N LYS A 75 -21.23 -40.80 28.90
CA LYS A 75 -22.07 -41.85 28.32
C LYS A 75 -23.52 -41.76 28.80
N LEU A 76 -23.76 -41.61 30.10
CA LEU A 76 -25.11 -41.46 30.65
C LEU A 76 -25.81 -40.22 30.09
N HIS A 77 -25.07 -39.13 29.87
CA HIS A 77 -25.57 -37.94 29.20
C HIS A 77 -25.97 -38.21 27.76
N ASP A 78 -25.11 -38.87 27.00
CA ASP A 78 -25.35 -39.13 25.58
C ASP A 78 -26.49 -40.14 25.36
N PHE A 79 -26.76 -41.04 26.32
CA PHE A 79 -27.93 -41.91 26.34
C PHE A 79 -29.21 -41.25 26.87
N GLY A 80 -29.17 -39.98 27.29
CA GLY A 80 -30.32 -39.27 27.86
C GLY A 80 -30.74 -39.74 29.26
N LEU A 81 -29.93 -40.59 29.90
CA LEU A 81 -30.19 -41.11 31.25
C LEU A 81 -29.80 -40.13 32.36
N MET A 82 -29.01 -39.11 32.03
CA MET A 82 -28.61 -38.01 32.91
C MET A 82 -28.48 -36.73 32.11
N SER A 83 -28.79 -35.56 32.68
CA SER A 83 -28.43 -34.28 32.08
C SER A 83 -27.21 -33.69 32.78
N SER A 84 -26.21 -33.28 32.00
CA SER A 84 -25.02 -32.61 32.49
C SER A 84 -25.17 -31.12 32.20
N ARG A 85 -25.46 -30.35 33.25
CA ARG A 85 -25.58 -28.89 33.16
C ARG A 85 -24.34 -28.27 32.52
N PHE A 86 -23.15 -28.77 32.86
CA PHE A 86 -21.89 -28.31 32.26
C PHE A 86 -21.87 -28.52 30.74
N LEU A 87 -22.24 -29.71 30.24
CA LEU A 87 -22.26 -29.97 28.80
C LEU A 87 -23.34 -29.17 28.08
N ALA A 88 -24.51 -29.02 28.70
CA ALA A 88 -25.61 -28.22 28.15
C ALA A 88 -25.22 -26.74 28.00
N GLU A 89 -24.69 -26.11 29.06
CA GLU A 89 -24.25 -24.71 29.04
C GLU A 89 -23.14 -24.48 27.99
N ARG A 90 -22.17 -25.40 27.89
CA ARG A 90 -21.09 -25.28 26.89
C ARG A 90 -21.60 -25.50 25.47
N ASN A 91 -22.56 -26.39 25.28
CA ASN A 91 -23.19 -26.58 23.97
C ASN A 91 -24.00 -25.35 23.55
N GLU A 92 -24.71 -24.71 24.48
CA GLU A 92 -25.43 -23.46 24.22
C GLU A 92 -24.48 -22.32 23.81
N ILE A 93 -23.38 -22.12 24.55
CA ILE A 93 -22.34 -21.14 24.21
C ILE A 93 -21.75 -21.45 22.82
N LYS A 94 -21.46 -22.72 22.54
CA LYS A 94 -20.95 -23.15 21.24
C LYS A 94 -21.93 -22.80 20.12
N SER A 95 -23.20 -23.18 20.25
CA SER A 95 -24.22 -22.94 19.23
C SER A 95 -24.47 -21.45 19.01
N ALA A 96 -24.48 -20.64 20.08
CA ALA A 96 -24.56 -19.19 19.96
C ALA A 96 -23.38 -18.60 19.18
N ALA A 97 -22.15 -19.06 19.48
CA ALA A 97 -20.95 -18.62 18.77
C ALA A 97 -20.93 -19.09 17.30
N GLU A 98 -21.41 -20.30 16.99
CA GLU A 98 -21.56 -20.81 15.61
C GLU A 98 -22.55 -19.95 14.81
N ILE A 99 -23.67 -19.56 15.42
CA ILE A 99 -24.63 -18.63 14.79
C ILE A 99 -23.98 -17.28 14.49
N GLU A 100 -23.19 -16.74 15.42
CA GLU A 100 -22.46 -15.48 15.20
C GLU A 100 -21.41 -15.62 14.08
N VAL A 101 -20.68 -16.74 14.02
CA VAL A 101 -19.77 -17.03 12.88
C VAL A 101 -20.54 -17.01 11.55
N LEU A 102 -21.68 -17.68 11.47
CA LEU A 102 -22.50 -17.71 10.24
C LEU A 102 -22.98 -16.33 9.82
N LYS A 103 -23.30 -15.44 10.78
CA LYS A 103 -23.67 -14.05 10.49
C LYS A 103 -22.49 -13.19 10.05
N LEU A 104 -21.32 -13.40 10.65
CA LEU A 104 -20.14 -12.54 10.46
C LEU A 104 -19.36 -12.88 9.19
N VAL A 105 -19.30 -14.15 8.78
CA VAL A 105 -18.59 -14.57 7.56
C VAL A 105 -19.00 -13.77 6.31
N PRO A 106 -20.29 -13.68 5.93
CA PRO A 106 -20.69 -12.90 4.75
C PRO A 106 -20.38 -11.41 4.95
N ARG A 107 -20.60 -10.85 6.15
CA ARG A 107 -20.32 -9.43 6.42
C ARG A 107 -18.85 -9.07 6.27
N VAL A 108 -17.94 -9.96 6.68
CA VAL A 108 -16.48 -9.79 6.50
C VAL A 108 -16.11 -9.89 5.02
N HIS A 109 -16.79 -10.75 4.25
CA HIS A 109 -16.60 -10.81 2.82
C HIS A 109 -17.06 -9.52 2.14
N ASP A 110 -18.30 -9.09 2.39
CA ASP A 110 -18.89 -7.87 1.80
C ASP A 110 -18.06 -6.63 2.12
N ILE A 111 -17.62 -6.46 3.38
CA ILE A 111 -16.80 -5.29 3.76
C ILE A 111 -15.40 -5.35 3.13
N THR A 112 -14.87 -6.55 2.84
CA THR A 112 -13.58 -6.68 2.15
C THR A 112 -13.70 -6.21 0.71
N GLU A 113 -14.77 -6.59 0.02
CA GLU A 113 -15.06 -6.08 -1.33
C GLU A 113 -15.29 -4.57 -1.32
N TYR A 114 -16.03 -4.07 -0.34
CA TYR A 114 -16.27 -2.64 -0.16
C TYR A 114 -14.95 -1.85 0.03
N VAL A 115 -14.02 -2.33 0.85
CA VAL A 115 -12.70 -1.70 1.02
C VAL A 115 -11.96 -1.61 -0.31
N SER A 116 -11.91 -2.70 -1.08
CA SER A 116 -11.26 -2.70 -2.39
C SER A 116 -11.89 -1.69 -3.36
N ASN A 117 -13.22 -1.56 -3.33
CA ASN A 117 -13.92 -0.59 -4.18
C ASN A 117 -13.57 0.85 -3.78
N ILE A 118 -13.56 1.16 -2.49
CA ILE A 118 -13.16 2.48 -1.98
C ILE A 118 -11.71 2.78 -2.35
N GLU A 119 -10.78 1.83 -2.20
CA GLU A 119 -9.38 2.01 -2.61
C GLU A 119 -9.26 2.37 -4.09
N ASN A 120 -9.98 1.66 -4.97
CA ASN A 120 -10.00 1.93 -6.41
C ASN A 120 -10.62 3.30 -6.75
N GLU A 121 -11.71 3.67 -6.08
CA GLU A 121 -12.38 4.97 -6.28
C GLU A 121 -11.49 6.13 -5.85
N VAL A 122 -10.82 6.01 -4.70
CA VAL A 122 -9.89 7.01 -4.19
C VAL A 122 -8.64 7.10 -5.07
N GLU A 123 -8.09 5.97 -5.51
CA GLU A 123 -6.97 5.96 -6.46
C GLU A 123 -7.33 6.69 -7.76
N ALA A 124 -8.50 6.39 -8.34
CA ALA A 124 -8.97 7.03 -9.55
C ALA A 124 -9.15 8.55 -9.37
N ARG A 125 -9.72 8.97 -8.24
CA ARG A 125 -9.85 10.39 -7.87
C ARG A 125 -8.50 11.09 -7.79
N ILE A 126 -7.53 10.52 -7.07
CA ILE A 126 -6.19 11.08 -6.92
C ILE A 126 -5.48 11.17 -8.27
N LEU A 127 -5.60 10.14 -9.12
CA LEU A 127 -5.02 10.16 -10.46
C LEU A 127 -5.59 11.28 -11.33
N LEU A 128 -6.91 11.51 -11.27
CA LEU A 128 -7.56 12.61 -11.97
C LEU A 128 -7.10 13.97 -11.44
N GLU A 129 -7.01 14.15 -10.12
CA GLU A 129 -6.51 15.37 -9.49
C GLU A 129 -5.04 15.66 -9.85
N GLN A 130 -4.21 14.61 -9.93
CA GLN A 130 -2.79 14.73 -10.28
C GLN A 130 -2.53 14.79 -11.79
N ALA A 131 -3.53 14.53 -12.65
CA ALA A 131 -3.33 14.48 -14.10
C ALA A 131 -2.66 15.75 -14.67
N PRO A 132 -3.09 16.98 -14.31
CA PRO A 132 -2.50 18.20 -14.87
C PRO A 132 -1.02 18.39 -14.47
N VAL A 133 -0.68 18.12 -13.21
CA VAL A 133 0.71 18.25 -12.73
C VAL A 133 1.61 17.17 -13.34
N ARG A 134 1.09 15.94 -13.52
CA ARG A 134 1.84 14.85 -14.18
C ARG A 134 2.07 15.13 -15.66
N GLU A 135 1.08 15.68 -16.36
CA GLU A 135 1.24 16.13 -17.75
C GLU A 135 2.32 17.22 -17.84
N ARG A 136 2.25 18.22 -16.96
CA ARG A 136 3.26 19.27 -16.91
C ARG A 136 4.66 18.71 -16.63
N MET A 137 4.79 17.79 -15.69
CA MET A 137 6.06 17.12 -15.38
C MET A 137 6.64 16.40 -16.61
N ALA A 138 5.80 15.69 -17.38
CA ALA A 138 6.23 15.04 -18.61
C ALA A 138 6.73 16.05 -19.67
N GLU A 139 6.12 17.23 -19.78
CA GLU A 139 6.63 18.31 -20.62
C GLU A 139 8.01 18.80 -20.16
N LEU A 140 8.19 18.98 -18.85
CA LEU A 140 9.45 19.43 -18.27
C LEU A 140 10.57 18.41 -18.44
N GLU A 141 10.28 17.12 -18.29
CA GLU A 141 11.23 16.04 -18.58
C GLU A 141 11.71 16.07 -20.03
N ARG A 142 10.81 16.33 -20.99
CA ARG A 142 11.19 16.47 -22.41
C ARG A 142 12.07 17.70 -22.63
N LEU A 143 11.79 18.81 -21.95
CA LEU A 143 12.61 20.03 -22.05
C LEU A 143 14.00 19.82 -21.44
N GLU A 144 14.07 19.19 -20.26
CA GLU A 144 15.31 18.88 -19.56
C GLU A 144 16.22 18.00 -20.41
N ARG A 145 15.70 16.91 -20.99
CA ARG A 145 16.46 16.02 -21.89
C ARG A 145 17.03 16.77 -23.10
N ARG A 146 16.23 17.65 -23.72
CA ARG A 146 16.69 18.47 -24.86
C ARG A 146 17.79 19.44 -24.46
N LYS A 147 17.70 20.07 -23.28
CA LYS A 147 18.74 20.97 -22.76
C LYS A 147 20.01 20.22 -22.39
N ALA A 148 19.89 19.10 -21.69
CA ALA A 148 21.03 18.26 -21.33
C ALA A 148 21.82 17.80 -22.56
N MET A 149 21.14 17.43 -23.65
CA MET A 149 21.79 17.04 -24.91
C MET A 149 22.54 18.21 -25.56
N ARG A 150 21.95 19.40 -25.59
CA ARG A 150 22.61 20.61 -26.14
C ARG A 150 23.84 20.99 -25.33
N GLU A 151 23.71 21.05 -24.01
CA GLU A 151 24.83 21.36 -23.10
C GLU A 151 25.97 20.34 -23.24
N LEU A 152 25.64 19.05 -23.40
CA LEU A 152 26.63 18.01 -23.66
C LEU A 152 27.37 18.25 -24.98
N THR A 153 26.61 18.57 -26.05
CA THR A 153 27.17 18.84 -27.38
C THR A 153 28.08 20.07 -27.38
N GLU A 154 27.65 21.16 -26.74
CA GLU A 154 28.44 22.40 -26.58
C GLU A 154 29.74 22.14 -25.80
N ARG A 155 29.69 21.32 -24.76
CA ARG A 155 30.88 20.89 -24.01
C ARG A 155 31.85 20.08 -24.88
N TRP A 156 31.33 19.16 -25.70
CA TRP A 156 32.16 18.41 -26.66
C TRP A 156 32.84 19.33 -27.67
N GLN A 157 32.09 20.27 -28.26
CA GLN A 157 32.64 21.23 -29.21
C GLN A 157 33.71 22.14 -28.59
N THR A 158 33.47 22.63 -27.37
CA THR A 158 34.43 23.47 -26.65
C THR A 158 35.70 22.70 -26.30
N ARG A 159 35.58 21.41 -25.96
CA ARG A 159 36.72 20.53 -25.68
C ARG A 159 37.52 20.22 -26.93
N GLU A 160 36.87 19.96 -28.06
CA GLU A 160 37.54 19.74 -29.35
C GLU A 160 38.27 21.01 -29.82
N LEU A 161 37.62 22.18 -29.77
CA LEU A 161 38.26 23.46 -30.12
C LEU A 161 39.40 23.82 -29.15
N GLY A 162 39.28 23.49 -27.87
CA GLY A 162 40.36 23.63 -26.90
C GLY A 162 41.55 22.70 -27.18
N ASN A 163 41.28 21.47 -27.62
CA ASN A 163 42.31 20.51 -28.03
C ASN A 163 43.02 20.94 -29.32
N THR A 164 42.29 21.44 -30.32
CA THR A 164 42.91 21.92 -31.57
C THR A 164 43.80 23.14 -31.34
N HIS A 165 43.42 24.05 -30.42
CA HIS A 165 44.29 25.16 -29.99
C HIS A 165 45.48 24.70 -29.13
N SER A 166 45.37 23.60 -28.38
CA SER A 166 46.47 23.06 -27.56
C SER A 166 47.52 22.29 -28.36
N VAL A 167 47.17 21.74 -29.54
CA VAL A 167 48.12 21.02 -30.42
C VAL A 167 49.06 22.00 -31.15
N PHE A 168 48.71 23.29 -31.25
CA PHE A 168 49.54 24.34 -31.84
C PHE A 168 50.34 25.12 -30.76
N LYS A 169 51.17 24.43 -29.98
CA LYS A 169 52.32 25.08 -29.32
C LYS A 169 53.59 24.74 -30.12
N PRO A 170 54.03 25.59 -31.07
CA PRO A 170 55.33 25.40 -31.69
C PRO A 170 56.40 25.65 -30.62
N GLY A 171 57.12 24.60 -30.26
CA GLY A 171 58.31 24.70 -29.42
C GLY A 171 59.39 25.49 -30.14
N MET A 172 59.45 26.81 -29.90
CA MET A 172 60.65 27.60 -30.17
C MET A 172 61.71 27.23 -29.12
N LYS A 173 62.65 26.38 -29.51
CA LYS A 173 64.01 26.40 -28.95
C LYS A 173 64.91 27.07 -29.99
N ALA A 174 65.23 28.34 -29.77
CA ALA A 174 66.44 28.93 -30.31
C ALA A 174 67.59 28.50 -29.39
N TYR A 175 68.60 27.86 -29.94
CA TYR A 175 69.93 27.78 -29.34
C TYR A 175 70.91 28.30 -30.39
N ASP A 176 71.73 29.25 -29.94
CA ASP A 176 72.88 29.84 -30.62
C ASP A 176 73.93 28.80 -31.02
#